data_AF-A0A2H9PTT0-F1
#
_entry.id   AF-A0A2H9PTT0-F1
#
_cell.length_a   1.000
_cell.length_b   1.000
_cell.length_c   1.000
_cell.angle_alpha   90.00
_cell.angle_beta   90.00
_cell.angle_gamma   90.00
#
_symmetry.space_group_name_H-M   'P 1'
#
loop_
_entity.id
_entity.type
_entity.pdbx_description
1 polymer ?
#
loop_
_entity_poly.entity_id
_entity_poly.type
_entity_poly.pdbx_seq_one_letter_code
_entity_poly.pdbx_strand_id
1 'polypeptide(L)'
;MYMSDKEIGFLKPLVKIGDSLCIRIPKNAVEYLKVDEGDVIDVFIKNPTEEKIPEKFLLPYKKHLPQLKDFSLDLLNSCMFFFNIENSLEDKKKLDGLEKTIVKEKGEAFLKKYKIFKEAMKNKEAMKKIVEDSMKTSEEFKKSIEISSGKI
;
A
#
# COMPACT_ATOMS: atom_id res chain seq x y z
N MET A 1 -25.19 15.17 18.64
CA MET A 1 -24.76 13.97 17.89
C MET A 1 -23.25 13.99 17.86
N TYR A 2 -22.58 13.09 18.56
CA TYR A 2 -21.12 12.96 18.49
C TYR A 2 -20.77 12.38 17.12
N MET A 3 -20.04 13.15 16.30
CA MET A 3 -19.38 12.59 15.12
C MET A 3 -18.35 11.59 15.66
N SER A 4 -18.40 10.35 15.19
CA SER A 4 -17.39 9.34 15.50
C SER A 4 -16.01 9.92 15.19
N ASP A 5 -15.11 9.91 16.16
CA ASP A 5 -13.74 10.39 15.99
C ASP A 5 -13.11 9.70 14.78
N LYS A 6 -12.64 10.50 13.82
CA LYS A 6 -12.00 9.98 12.61
C LYS A 6 -10.60 9.52 12.97
N GLU A 7 -10.37 8.22 12.90
CA GLU A 7 -9.05 7.66 13.09
C GLU A 7 -8.19 7.89 11.81
N ILE A 8 -7.06 8.59 11.93
CA ILE A 8 -6.13 8.81 10.83
C ILE A 8 -4.82 8.07 11.11
N GLY A 9 -4.55 7.01 10.35
CA GLY A 9 -3.31 6.25 10.42
C GLY A 9 -2.25 6.79 9.45
N PHE A 10 -0.99 6.89 9.91
CA PHE A 10 0.13 7.29 9.07
C PHE A 10 1.18 6.19 8.96
N LEU A 11 1.54 5.82 7.73
CA LEU A 11 2.57 4.81 7.44
C LEU A 11 4.00 5.39 7.42
N LYS A 12 4.15 6.72 7.40
CA LYS A 12 5.47 7.37 7.31
C LYS A 12 6.10 7.55 8.68
N PRO A 13 7.45 7.45 8.79
CA PRO A 13 8.15 7.72 10.03
C PRO A 13 7.93 9.18 10.47
N LEU A 14 7.84 9.38 11.78
CA LEU A 14 7.85 10.70 12.39
C LEU A 14 9.17 11.41 12.04
N VAL A 15 9.07 12.64 11.54
CA VAL A 15 10.24 13.47 11.20
C VAL A 15 10.50 14.43 12.35
N LYS A 16 11.73 14.47 12.85
CA LYS A 16 12.12 15.45 13.88
C LYS A 16 12.37 16.82 13.23
N ILE A 17 11.70 17.86 13.70
CA ILE A 17 11.92 19.27 13.31
C ILE A 17 12.10 20.08 14.59
N GLY A 18 13.33 20.55 14.84
CA GLY A 18 13.69 21.13 16.14
C GLY A 18 13.49 20.10 17.26
N ASP A 19 12.72 20.45 18.29
CA ASP A 19 12.34 19.56 19.39
C ASP A 19 11.00 18.84 19.18
N SER A 20 10.36 19.03 18.02
CA SER A 20 9.05 18.45 17.69
C SER A 20 9.15 17.22 16.79
N LEU A 21 8.19 16.30 16.91
CA LEU A 21 7.97 15.20 15.97
C LEU A 21 6.80 15.56 15.06
N CYS A 22 7.00 15.49 13.76
CA CYS A 22 6.03 15.93 12.75
C CYS A 22 5.71 14.80 11.77
N ILE A 23 4.46 14.77 11.30
CA ILE A 23 4.03 13.90 10.21
C ILE A 23 3.88 14.72 8.95
N ARG A 24 4.52 14.29 7.85
CA ARG A 24 4.38 14.96 6.55
C ARG A 24 3.15 14.44 5.83
N ILE A 25 2.09 15.24 5.85
CA ILE A 25 0.88 15.02 5.06
C ILE A 25 1.06 15.69 3.70
N PRO A 26 0.91 14.98 2.57
CA PRO A 26 0.87 15.61 1.26
C PRO A 26 -0.26 16.66 1.20
N LYS A 27 -0.01 17.84 0.62
CA LYS A 27 -1.00 18.93 0.55
C LYS A 27 -2.36 18.47 0.02
N ASN A 28 -2.34 17.60 -0.99
CA ASN A 28 -3.54 17.07 -1.63
C ASN A 28 -4.30 16.05 -0.75
N ALA A 29 -3.67 15.49 0.28
CA ALA A 29 -4.32 14.58 1.23
C ALA A 29 -5.05 15.33 2.36
N VAL A 30 -4.67 16.59 2.63
CA VAL A 30 -5.30 17.43 3.68
C VAL A 30 -6.79 17.61 3.40
N GLU A 31 -7.16 17.86 2.14
CA GLU A 31 -8.56 18.01 1.71
C GLU A 31 -9.43 16.77 1.99
N TYR A 32 -8.84 15.58 1.92
CA TYR A 32 -9.53 14.32 2.18
C TYR A 32 -9.62 13.99 3.67
N LEU A 33 -8.54 14.30 4.39
CA LEU A 33 -8.46 14.06 5.82
C LEU A 33 -9.35 15.04 6.61
N LYS A 34 -9.80 16.15 5.96
CA LYS A 34 -10.61 17.23 6.55
C LYS A 34 -9.94 17.77 7.82
N VAL A 35 -8.67 18.12 7.68
CA VAL A 35 -7.83 18.65 8.74
C VAL A 35 -7.50 20.08 8.38
N ASP A 36 -7.69 21.00 9.32
CA ASP A 36 -7.32 22.39 9.17
C ASP A 36 -6.02 22.71 9.93
N GLU A 37 -5.36 23.82 9.58
CA GLU A 37 -4.17 24.27 10.28
C GLU A 37 -4.55 24.65 11.73
N GLY A 38 -3.88 24.02 12.71
CA GLY A 38 -4.14 24.21 14.13
C GLY A 38 -4.99 23.12 14.79
N ASP A 39 -5.52 22.16 14.02
CA ASP A 39 -6.22 21.00 14.56
C ASP A 39 -5.29 20.13 15.42
N VAL A 40 -5.84 19.61 16.53
CA VAL A 40 -5.21 18.60 17.37
C VAL A 40 -5.73 17.23 16.94
N ILE A 41 -4.83 16.33 16.52
CA ILE A 41 -5.18 15.00 16.03
C ILE A 41 -4.48 13.95 16.90
N ASP A 42 -5.23 12.94 17.34
CA ASP A 42 -4.65 11.76 17.96
C ASP A 42 -3.97 10.87 16.91
N VAL A 43 -2.67 10.66 17.07
CA VAL A 43 -1.87 9.81 16.18
C VAL A 43 -1.61 8.47 16.87
N PHE A 44 -2.08 7.39 16.23
CA PHE A 44 -1.78 6.03 16.67
C PHE A 44 -0.76 5.37 15.74
N ILE A 45 0.29 4.81 16.33
CA ILE A 45 1.21 3.91 15.63
C ILE A 45 0.65 2.50 15.75
N LYS A 46 0.10 1.99 14.65
CA LYS A 46 -0.39 0.60 14.56
C LYS A 46 0.55 -0.22 13.67
N ASN A 47 0.64 -1.51 13.99
CA ASN A 47 1.25 -2.45 13.04
C ASN A 47 0.37 -2.50 11.78
N PRO A 48 0.97 -2.49 10.58
CA PRO A 48 0.20 -2.63 9.35
C PRO A 48 -0.59 -3.93 9.42
N THR A 49 -1.88 -3.85 9.11
CA THR A 49 -2.77 -5.01 9.06
C THR A 49 -3.10 -5.32 7.61
N GLU A 50 -3.24 -6.60 7.30
CA GLU A 50 -3.58 -7.03 5.95
C GLU A 50 -5.04 -6.70 5.67
N GLU A 51 -5.29 -5.58 4.99
CA GLU A 51 -6.61 -5.21 4.50
C GLU A 51 -6.97 -5.99 3.23
N LYS A 52 -8.27 -6.33 3.08
CA LYS A 52 -8.76 -6.95 1.85
C LYS A 52 -8.94 -5.91 0.75
N ILE A 53 -8.05 -5.96 -0.24
CA ILE A 53 -8.18 -5.22 -1.48
C ILE A 53 -9.40 -5.75 -2.26
N PRO A 54 -10.32 -4.89 -2.71
CA PRO A 54 -11.46 -5.32 -3.51
C PRO A 54 -11.01 -6.10 -4.76
N GLU A 55 -11.68 -7.22 -5.04
CA GLU A 55 -11.29 -8.17 -6.09
C GLU A 55 -11.08 -7.51 -7.46
N LYS A 56 -11.89 -6.51 -7.77
CA LYS A 56 -11.82 -5.71 -9.01
C LYS A 56 -10.44 -5.09 -9.26
N PHE A 57 -9.67 -4.80 -8.21
CA PHE A 57 -8.31 -4.27 -8.31
C PHE A 57 -7.24 -5.36 -8.37
N LEU A 58 -7.57 -6.60 -8.01
CA LEU A 58 -6.65 -7.75 -8.07
C LEU A 58 -6.74 -8.48 -9.43
N LEU A 59 -7.91 -8.49 -10.07
CA LEU A 59 -8.13 -9.15 -11.37
C LEU A 59 -7.19 -8.66 -12.49
N PRO A 60 -6.86 -7.36 -12.63
CA PRO A 60 -5.92 -6.89 -13.64
C PRO A 60 -4.53 -7.53 -13.52
N TYR A 61 -4.07 -7.82 -12.30
CA TYR A 61 -2.78 -8.47 -12.07
C TYR A 61 -2.77 -9.89 -12.66
N LYS A 62 -3.84 -10.65 -12.45
CA LYS A 62 -3.99 -12.00 -13.02
C LYS A 62 -4.10 -11.99 -14.55
N LYS A 63 -4.67 -10.92 -15.12
CA LYS A 63 -4.87 -10.75 -16.55
C LYS A 63 -3.55 -10.42 -17.28
N HIS A 64 -2.74 -9.53 -16.71
CA HIS A 64 -1.56 -8.98 -17.38
C HIS A 64 -0.23 -9.61 -16.94
N LEU A 65 -0.21 -10.39 -15.85
CA LEU A 65 0.96 -11.11 -15.37
C LEU A 65 0.69 -12.62 -15.40
N PRO A 66 1.10 -13.33 -16.48
CA PRO A 66 0.83 -14.76 -16.64
C PRO A 66 1.35 -15.62 -15.48
N GLN A 67 2.45 -15.20 -14.84
CA GLN A 67 3.04 -15.92 -13.69
C GLN A 67 2.10 -15.93 -12.47
N LEU A 68 1.11 -15.05 -12.43
CA LEU A 68 0.17 -14.88 -11.32
C LEU A 68 -1.23 -15.45 -11.62
N LYS A 69 -1.43 -16.05 -12.81
CA LYS A 69 -2.74 -16.56 -13.25
C LYS A 69 -3.34 -17.57 -12.27
N ASP A 70 -2.49 -18.43 -11.70
CA ASP A 70 -2.89 -19.49 -10.78
C ASP A 70 -2.91 -19.05 -9.31
N PHE A 71 -2.60 -17.78 -9.02
CA PHE A 71 -2.65 -17.28 -7.66
C PHE A 71 -4.11 -17.06 -7.24
N SER A 72 -4.50 -17.49 -6.04
CA SER A 72 -5.79 -17.10 -5.48
C SER A 72 -5.81 -15.59 -5.21
N LEU A 73 -7.01 -15.01 -5.15
CA LEU A 73 -7.16 -13.59 -4.84
C LEU A 73 -6.64 -13.28 -3.43
N ASP A 74 -6.90 -14.14 -2.45
CA ASP A 74 -6.35 -14.02 -1.10
C ASP A 74 -4.80 -14.07 -1.10
N LEU A 75 -4.20 -14.95 -1.90
CA LEU A 75 -2.74 -15.01 -2.03
C LEU A 75 -2.19 -13.73 -2.65
N LEU A 76 -2.84 -13.18 -3.68
CA LEU A 76 -2.46 -11.90 -4.27
C LEU A 76 -2.59 -10.74 -3.29
N ASN A 77 -3.66 -10.73 -2.49
CA ASN A 77 -3.86 -9.75 -1.44
C ASN A 77 -2.71 -9.77 -0.43
N SER A 78 -2.36 -10.96 0.08
CA SER A 78 -1.23 -11.13 0.99
C SER A 78 0.09 -10.71 0.34
N CYS A 79 0.33 -11.07 -0.92
CA CYS A 79 1.52 -10.63 -1.64
C CYS A 79 1.60 -9.11 -1.78
N MET A 80 0.49 -8.44 -2.12
CA MET A 80 0.41 -6.98 -2.22
C MET A 80 0.69 -6.31 -0.87
N PHE A 81 0.16 -6.86 0.22
CA PHE A 81 0.41 -6.37 1.57
C PHE A 81 1.91 -6.41 1.94
N PHE A 82 2.55 -7.58 1.81
CA PHE A 82 3.98 -7.68 2.11
C PHE A 82 4.86 -6.86 1.15
N PHE A 83 4.44 -6.70 -0.10
CA PHE A 83 5.12 -5.84 -1.07
C PHE A 83 5.05 -4.36 -0.69
N ASN A 84 3.91 -3.90 -0.17
CA ASN A 84 3.77 -2.54 0.34
C ASN A 84 4.62 -2.30 1.59
N ILE A 85 4.65 -3.28 2.52
CA ILE A 85 5.57 -3.24 3.66
C ILE A 85 7.00 -3.15 3.15
N GLU A 86 7.41 -4.02 2.23
CA GLU A 86 8.77 -4.07 1.70
C GLU A 86 9.19 -2.72 1.09
N ASN A 87 8.34 -2.13 0.23
CA ASN A 87 8.63 -0.83 -0.40
C ASN A 87 8.69 0.33 0.60
N SER A 88 8.13 0.16 1.80
CA SER A 88 8.21 1.14 2.89
C SER A 88 9.48 0.98 3.74
N LEU A 89 10.26 -0.10 3.54
CA LEU A 89 11.52 -0.34 4.23
C LEU A 89 12.68 0.29 3.44
N GLU A 90 13.36 1.27 4.04
CA GLU A 90 14.50 1.96 3.42
C GLU A 90 15.82 1.14 3.42
N ASP A 91 15.87 -0.03 4.08
CA ASP A 91 17.13 -0.69 4.46
C ASP A 91 17.18 -2.21 4.20
N LYS A 92 18.32 -2.71 3.69
CA LYS A 92 18.54 -4.15 3.40
C LYS A 92 18.43 -5.06 4.64
N LYS A 93 18.90 -4.62 5.81
CA LYS A 93 18.76 -5.41 7.06
C LYS A 93 17.29 -5.64 7.45
N LYS A 94 16.40 -4.73 7.04
CA LYS A 94 14.96 -4.86 7.27
C LYS A 94 14.32 -5.83 6.27
N LEU A 95 14.89 -6.03 5.08
CA LEU A 95 14.46 -7.03 4.09
C LEU A 95 14.69 -8.47 4.60
N ASP A 96 15.87 -8.75 5.17
CA ASP A 96 16.14 -10.08 5.76
C ASP A 96 15.21 -10.37 6.95
N GLY A 97 14.86 -9.33 7.72
CA GLY A 97 13.85 -9.40 8.77
C GLY A 97 12.45 -9.67 8.22
N LEU A 98 12.10 -9.08 7.08
CA LEU A 98 10.83 -9.30 6.40
C LEU A 98 10.68 -10.73 5.89
N GLU A 99 11.70 -11.30 5.22
CA GLU A 99 11.62 -12.69 4.76
C GLU A 99 11.43 -13.67 5.93
N LYS A 100 12.13 -13.46 7.04
CA LYS A 100 11.93 -14.26 8.27
C LYS A 100 10.52 -14.11 8.84
N THR A 101 9.97 -12.90 8.81
CA THR A 101 8.60 -12.62 9.26
C THR A 101 7.58 -13.35 8.38
N ILE A 102 7.75 -13.28 7.05
CA ILE A 102 6.90 -13.98 6.09
C ILE A 102 6.94 -15.49 6.33
N VAL A 103 8.11 -16.09 6.54
CA VAL A 103 8.23 -17.54 6.82
C VAL A 103 7.52 -17.89 8.13
N LYS A 104 7.69 -17.07 9.17
CA LYS A 104 7.04 -17.29 10.47
C LYS A 104 5.51 -17.22 10.38
N GLU A 105 4.96 -16.28 9.60
CA GLU A 105 3.52 -16.02 9.56
C GLU A 105 2.76 -16.84 8.50
N LYS A 106 3.38 -17.05 7.33
CA LYS A 106 2.71 -17.64 6.15
C LYS A 106 3.43 -18.90 5.63
N GLY A 107 4.64 -19.20 6.11
CA GLY A 107 5.42 -20.38 5.74
C GLY A 107 6.29 -20.20 4.49
N GLU A 108 7.23 -21.14 4.30
CA GLU A 108 8.19 -21.10 3.19
C GLU A 108 7.54 -21.20 1.80
N ALA A 109 6.43 -21.97 1.70
CA ALA A 109 5.70 -22.11 0.45
C ALA A 109 5.14 -20.76 -0.02
N PHE A 110 4.66 -19.93 0.91
CA PHE A 110 4.24 -18.57 0.61
C PHE A 110 5.43 -17.71 0.18
N LEU A 111 6.56 -17.77 0.89
CA LEU A 111 7.76 -16.99 0.51
C LEU A 111 8.20 -17.27 -0.93
N LYS A 112 8.13 -18.54 -1.39
CA LYS A 112 8.43 -18.89 -2.79
C LYS A 112 7.48 -18.20 -3.77
N LYS A 113 6.17 -18.19 -3.49
CA LYS A 113 5.17 -17.50 -4.32
C LYS A 113 5.33 -15.98 -4.27
N TYR A 114 5.69 -15.43 -3.11
CA TYR A 114 5.99 -14.01 -2.95
C TYR A 114 7.19 -13.56 -3.80
N LYS A 115 8.25 -14.39 -3.88
CA LYS A 115 9.40 -14.11 -4.77
C LYS A 115 9.00 -14.08 -6.25
N ILE A 116 8.12 -15.00 -6.68
CA ILE A 116 7.55 -14.98 -8.05
C ILE A 116 6.75 -13.71 -8.29
N PHE A 117 5.90 -13.33 -7.32
CA PHE A 117 5.12 -12.10 -7.37
C PHE A 117 6.01 -10.86 -7.55
N LYS A 118 7.05 -10.72 -6.71
CA LYS A 118 8.00 -9.61 -6.79
C LYS A 118 8.67 -9.48 -8.15
N GLU A 119 9.05 -10.61 -8.74
CA GLU A 119 9.68 -10.60 -10.06
C GLU A 119 8.69 -10.16 -11.14
N ALA A 120 7.45 -10.64 -11.09
CA ALA A 120 6.39 -10.24 -12.02
C ALA A 120 6.11 -8.72 -11.96
N MET A 121 6.15 -8.13 -10.76
CA MET A 121 5.92 -6.69 -10.54
C MET A 121 6.98 -5.78 -11.18
N LYS A 122 8.14 -6.31 -11.59
CA LYS A 122 9.18 -5.53 -12.30
C LYS A 122 8.83 -5.25 -13.76
N ASN A 123 7.83 -5.93 -14.32
CA ASN A 123 7.41 -5.71 -15.70
C ASN A 123 6.66 -4.37 -15.85
N LYS A 124 7.38 -3.31 -16.24
CA LYS A 124 6.86 -1.95 -16.38
C LYS A 124 5.68 -1.84 -17.36
N GLU A 125 5.70 -2.61 -18.46
CA GLU A 125 4.63 -2.56 -19.46
C GLU A 125 3.34 -3.17 -18.93
N ALA A 126 3.45 -4.33 -18.27
CA ALA A 126 2.31 -4.98 -17.62
C ALA A 126 1.75 -4.10 -16.50
N MET A 127 2.60 -3.47 -15.69
CA MET A 127 2.17 -2.56 -14.63
C MET A 127 1.42 -1.34 -15.17
N LYS A 128 1.84 -0.78 -16.31
CA LYS A 128 1.11 0.31 -16.95
C LYS A 128 -0.30 -0.13 -17.35
N LYS A 129 -0.44 -1.31 -17.97
CA LYS A 129 -1.73 -1.89 -18.37
C LYS A 129 -2.64 -2.20 -17.16
N ILE A 130 -2.05 -2.67 -16.06
CA ILE A 130 -2.75 -2.92 -14.78
C ILE A 130 -3.35 -1.61 -14.24
N VAL A 131 -2.57 -0.52 -14.22
CA VAL A 131 -3.05 0.79 -13.78
C VAL A 131 -4.17 1.29 -14.68
N GLU A 132 -4.00 1.22 -16.01
CA GLU A 132 -5.03 1.63 -16.98
C GLU A 132 -6.35 0.86 -16.80
N ASP A 133 -6.30 -0.46 -16.62
CA ASP A 133 -7.50 -1.26 -16.39
C ASP A 133 -8.12 -0.95 -15.00
N SER A 134 -7.30 -0.72 -13.98
CA SER A 134 -7.79 -0.35 -12.64
C SER A 134 -8.48 1.02 -12.63
N MET A 135 -7.97 1.99 -13.40
CA MET A 135 -8.56 3.32 -13.56
C MET A 135 -9.92 3.27 -14.26
N LYS A 136 -10.12 2.36 -15.22
CA LYS A 136 -11.43 2.14 -15.87
C LYS A 136 -12.47 1.53 -14.91
N THR A 137 -12.01 0.88 -13.84
CA THR A 137 -12.86 0.10 -12.94
C THR A 137 -13.31 0.91 -11.72
N SER A 138 -12.72 2.09 -11.48
CA SER A 138 -13.11 2.98 -10.37
C SER A 138 -12.69 4.42 -10.64
N GLU A 139 -13.67 5.32 -10.71
CA GLU A 139 -13.43 6.77 -10.81
C GLU A 139 -12.68 7.31 -9.57
N GLU A 140 -12.93 6.77 -8.38
CA GLU A 140 -12.18 7.14 -7.16
C GLU A 140 -10.71 6.74 -7.27
N PHE A 141 -10.43 5.55 -7.81
CA PHE A 141 -9.05 5.09 -8.02
C PHE A 141 -8.35 5.96 -9.06
N LYS A 142 -9.03 6.29 -10.15
CA LYS A 142 -8.53 7.21 -11.18
C LYS A 142 -8.15 8.57 -10.59
N LYS A 143 -9.05 9.20 -9.82
CA LYS A 143 -8.76 10.45 -9.11
C LYS A 143 -7.55 10.33 -8.19
N SER A 144 -7.42 9.24 -7.44
CA SER A 144 -6.29 9.02 -6.52
C SER A 144 -4.92 8.96 -7.23
N ILE A 145 -4.88 8.38 -8.45
CA ILE A 145 -3.67 8.31 -9.26
C ILE A 145 -3.34 9.66 -9.89
N GLU A 146 -4.35 10.37 -10.42
CA GLU A 146 -4.18 11.70 -11.01
C GLU A 146 -3.57 12.68 -10.00
N ILE A 147 -4.06 12.67 -8.77
CA ILE A 147 -3.54 13.45 -7.63
C ILE A 147 -2.08 13.09 -7.31
N SER A 148 -1.76 11.80 -7.27
CA SER A 148 -0.41 11.30 -6.96
C SER A 148 0.61 11.62 -8.06
N SER A 149 0.13 11.78 -9.30
CA SER A 149 0.95 12.11 -10.47
C SER A 149 1.15 13.62 -10.71
N GLY A 150 0.53 14.48 -9.88
CA GLY A 150 0.63 15.93 -10.02
C GLY A 150 -0.04 16.50 -11.27
N LYS A 151 -1.04 15.79 -11.83
CA LYS A 151 -1.75 16.19 -13.06
C LYS A 151 -3.04 16.99 -12.79
N ILE A 152 -3.04 17.83 -11.76
CA ILE A 152 -4.11 18.79 -11.48
C ILE A 152 -3.51 20.19 -11.53
#